data_AF-A0A6C0IBL2-F1
#
_entry.id   AF-A0A6C0IBL2-F1
#
_cell.length_a   1.000
_cell.length_b   1.000
_cell.length_c   1.000
_cell.angle_alpha   90.00
_cell.angle_beta   90.00
_cell.angle_gamma   90.00
#
_symmetry.space_group_name_H-M   'P 1'
#
loop_
_entity.id
_entity.type
_entity.pdbx_description
1 polymer ?
#
loop_
_entity_poly.entity_id
_entity_poly.type
_entity_poly.pdbx_seq_one_letter_code
_entity_poly.pdbx_strand_id
1 'polypeptide(L)'
;MSMFVLHAFHLFAVVPFFLYVALTRSSMPTAVFYSLIALGIVLVVYHGYKAVVRYMGGSNYWWVNLIHALIVGPLLIYIGVKQKEAPRAAYEGLFLLTFAALGYHLKELAEDVGGSSKS
;
A
#
# COMPACT_ATOMS: atom_id res chain seq x y z
N MET A 1 11.80 0.97 12.48
CA MET A 1 12.23 0.20 11.30
C MET A 1 13.12 1.11 10.47
N SER A 2 14.28 0.63 10.03
CA SER A 2 15.16 1.42 9.14
C SER A 2 14.46 1.66 7.80
N MET A 3 14.87 2.72 7.08
CA MET A 3 14.32 3.06 5.75
C MET A 3 14.50 1.88 4.79
N PHE A 4 15.71 1.33 4.70
CA PHE A 4 16.01 0.12 3.95
C PHE A 4 14.99 -1.01 4.17
N VAL A 5 14.73 -1.39 5.43
CA VAL A 5 13.80 -2.49 5.74
C VAL A 5 12.37 -2.13 5.33
N LEU A 6 11.98 -0.86 5.41
CA LEU A 6 10.68 -0.40 4.95
C LEU A 6 10.53 -0.55 3.42
N HIS A 7 11.53 -0.13 2.65
CA HIS A 7 11.49 -0.25 1.18
C HIS A 7 11.51 -1.73 0.75
N ALA A 8 12.37 -2.54 1.37
CA ALA A 8 12.42 -3.98 1.12
C ALA A 8 11.09 -4.68 1.44
N PHE A 9 10.45 -4.34 2.56
CA PHE A 9 9.14 -4.89 2.91
C PHE A 9 8.08 -4.60 1.82
N HIS A 10 8.04 -3.38 1.29
CA HIS A 10 7.09 -3.05 0.23
C HIS A 10 7.39 -3.80 -1.07
N LEU A 11 8.67 -3.88 -1.45
CA LEU A 11 9.08 -4.55 -2.70
C LEU A 11 8.87 -6.06 -2.69
N PHE A 12 9.14 -6.72 -1.57
CA PHE A 12 9.13 -8.18 -1.52
C PHE A 12 7.86 -8.77 -0.89
N ALA A 13 7.08 -7.99 -0.13
CA ALA A 13 5.82 -8.46 0.45
C ALA A 13 4.59 -7.75 -0.14
N VAL A 14 4.55 -6.41 -0.08
CA VAL A 14 3.34 -5.65 -0.46
C VAL A 14 3.08 -5.70 -1.96
N VAL A 15 4.10 -5.39 -2.78
CA VAL A 15 3.97 -5.36 -4.24
C VAL A 15 3.58 -6.72 -4.83
N PRO A 16 4.24 -7.84 -4.48
CA PRO A 16 3.86 -9.15 -5.00
C PRO A 16 2.43 -9.55 -4.59
N PHE A 17 2.06 -9.28 -3.33
CA PHE A 17 0.71 -9.59 -2.84
C PHE A 17 -0.36 -8.78 -3.60
N PHE A 18 -0.18 -7.46 -3.76
CA PHE A 18 -1.17 -6.64 -4.46
C PHE A 18 -1.19 -6.89 -5.98
N LEU A 19 -0.05 -7.22 -6.60
CA LEU A 19 -0.02 -7.67 -7.99
C LEU A 19 -0.80 -8.97 -8.17
N TYR A 20 -0.58 -9.96 -7.29
CA TYR A 20 -1.37 -11.19 -7.29
C TYR A 20 -2.87 -10.88 -7.24
N VAL A 21 -3.29 -10.02 -6.30
CA VAL A 21 -4.70 -9.63 -6.16
C VAL A 21 -5.24 -8.95 -7.41
N ALA A 22 -4.51 -7.98 -7.96
CA ALA A 22 -4.95 -7.18 -9.10
C ALA A 22 -5.01 -7.99 -10.42
N LEU A 23 -4.13 -8.99 -10.57
CA LEU A 23 -4.08 -9.86 -11.75
C LEU A 23 -5.07 -11.01 -11.67
N THR A 24 -5.24 -11.63 -10.50
CA THR A 24 -6.14 -12.78 -10.31
C THR A 24 -7.60 -12.38 -10.11
N ARG A 25 -7.88 -11.19 -9.56
CA ARG A 25 -9.22 -10.59 -9.47
C ARG A 25 -10.27 -11.53 -8.84
N SER A 26 -11.41 -11.72 -9.50
CA SER A 26 -12.53 -12.56 -9.03
C SER A 26 -12.21 -14.06 -8.91
N SER A 27 -11.06 -14.50 -9.44
CA SER A 27 -10.62 -15.90 -9.37
C SER A 27 -9.88 -16.24 -8.07
N MET A 28 -9.65 -15.27 -7.18
CA MET A 28 -8.98 -15.50 -5.90
C MET A 28 -9.84 -16.33 -4.91
N PRO A 29 -9.20 -17.09 -4.00
CA PRO A 29 -9.89 -17.71 -2.88
C PRO A 29 -10.55 -16.68 -1.94
N THR A 30 -11.70 -17.02 -1.35
CA THR A 30 -12.45 -16.11 -0.46
C THR A 30 -11.63 -15.60 0.72
N ALA A 31 -10.71 -16.41 1.24
CA ALA A 31 -9.82 -16.01 2.34
C ALA A 31 -8.98 -14.78 2.02
N VAL A 32 -8.60 -14.57 0.75
CA VAL A 32 -7.82 -13.41 0.32
C VAL A 32 -8.66 -12.14 0.44
N PHE A 33 -9.97 -12.19 0.16
CA PHE A 33 -10.82 -11.01 0.35
C PHE A 33 -10.93 -10.59 1.82
N TYR A 34 -11.02 -11.56 2.74
CA TYR A 34 -11.01 -11.25 4.18
C TYR A 34 -9.69 -10.67 4.65
N SER A 35 -8.56 -11.15 4.11
CA SER A 35 -7.26 -10.54 4.41
C SER A 35 -7.16 -9.11 3.88
N LEU A 36 -7.76 -8.80 2.73
CA LEU A 36 -7.84 -7.42 2.21
C LEU A 36 -8.66 -6.50 3.11
N ILE A 37 -9.80 -6.95 3.66
CA ILE A 37 -10.59 -6.16 4.61
C ILE A 37 -9.76 -5.87 5.87
N ALA A 38 -9.18 -6.92 6.47
CA ALA A 38 -8.38 -6.78 7.67
C ALA A 38 -7.19 -5.83 7.46
N LEU A 39 -6.44 -6.03 6.37
CA LEU A 39 -5.32 -5.17 6.01
C LEU A 39 -5.77 -3.73 5.74
N GLY A 40 -6.87 -3.55 5.03
CA GLY A 40 -7.43 -2.22 4.73
C GLY A 40 -7.81 -1.45 6.00
N ILE A 41 -8.47 -2.09 6.97
CA ILE A 41 -8.79 -1.49 8.27
C ILE A 41 -7.51 -1.09 9.01
N VAL A 42 -6.53 -1.98 9.07
CA VAL A 42 -5.22 -1.70 9.69
C VAL A 42 -4.56 -0.49 9.02
N LEU A 43 -4.56 -0.43 7.68
CA LEU A 43 -3.95 0.68 6.95
C LEU A 43 -4.66 2.01 7.25
N VAL A 44 -6.00 2.04 7.24
CA VAL A 44 -6.77 3.24 7.57
C VAL A 44 -6.44 3.74 8.97
N VAL A 45 -6.51 2.86 9.98
CA VAL A 45 -6.33 3.26 11.38
C VAL A 45 -4.87 3.63 11.67
N TYR A 46 -3.93 2.76 11.31
CA TYR A 46 -2.51 2.97 11.61
C TYR A 46 -1.93 4.17 10.86
N HIS A 47 -2.17 4.26 9.55
CA HIS A 47 -1.64 5.38 8.78
C HIS A 47 -2.44 6.67 9.02
N GLY A 48 -3.73 6.60 9.33
CA GLY A 48 -4.51 7.76 9.75
C GLY A 48 -3.93 8.40 11.02
N TYR A 49 -3.69 7.60 12.05
CA TYR A 49 -3.02 8.07 13.27
C TYR A 49 -1.62 8.64 12.98
N LYS A 50 -0.80 7.92 12.21
CA LYS A 50 0.55 8.38 11.86
C LYS A 50 0.57 9.66 11.01
N ALA A 51 -0.45 9.88 10.17
CA ALA A 51 -0.57 11.11 9.39
C ALA A 51 -0.71 12.32 10.33
N VAL A 52 -1.59 12.22 11.33
CA VAL A 52 -1.80 13.28 12.33
C VAL A 52 -0.51 13.56 13.11
N VAL A 53 0.13 12.53 13.65
CA VAL A 53 1.38 12.68 14.43
C VAL A 53 2.48 13.33 13.60
N ARG A 54 2.66 12.91 12.33
CA ARG A 54 3.69 13.46 11.45
C ARG A 54 3.39 14.88 11.00
N TYR A 55 2.12 15.21 10.77
CA TYR A 55 1.69 16.55 10.45
C TYR A 55 1.98 17.52 11.60
N MET A 56 1.59 17.15 12.82
CA MET A 56 1.87 17.95 14.03
C MET A 56 3.37 18.09 14.31
N GLY A 57 4.16 17.06 13.97
CA GLY A 57 5.63 17.08 14.11
C GLY A 57 6.38 17.74 12.94
N GLY A 58 5.70 18.34 11.96
CA GLY A 58 6.35 19.02 10.82
C GLY A 58 7.07 18.11 9.83
N SER A 59 6.78 16.80 9.84
CA SER A 59 7.46 15.83 8.96
C SER A 59 6.85 15.80 7.56
N ASN A 60 7.65 16.03 6.52
CA ASN A 60 7.21 16.00 5.11
C ASN A 60 6.65 14.64 4.63
N TYR A 61 6.66 13.58 5.43
CA TYR A 61 6.10 12.27 5.07
C TYR A 61 4.63 12.07 5.48
N TRP A 62 3.97 13.08 6.07
CA TRP A 62 2.57 12.97 6.51
C TRP A 62 1.61 12.67 5.34
N TRP A 63 1.87 13.20 4.14
CA TRP A 63 1.02 12.98 2.97
C TRP A 63 1.07 11.53 2.46
N VAL A 64 2.22 10.85 2.59
CA VAL A 64 2.35 9.42 2.24
C VAL A 64 1.42 8.59 3.12
N ASN A 65 1.31 8.94 4.41
CA ASN A 65 0.36 8.31 5.33
C ASN A 65 -1.10 8.54 4.91
N LEU A 66 -1.43 9.73 4.40
CA LEU A 66 -2.78 9.99 3.91
C LEU A 66 -3.13 9.17 2.66
N ILE A 67 -2.21 8.96 1.73
CA ILE A 67 -2.46 8.09 0.57
C ILE A 67 -2.84 6.68 1.03
N HIS A 68 -2.11 6.14 2.02
CA HIS A 68 -2.43 4.83 2.58
C HIS A 68 -3.81 4.81 3.26
N ALA A 69 -4.12 5.84 4.05
CA ALA A 69 -5.34 5.88 4.83
C ALA A 69 -6.60 6.22 4.02
N LEU A 70 -6.48 7.05 2.98
CA LEU A 70 -7.63 7.59 2.24
C LEU A 70 -7.83 6.95 0.86
N ILE A 71 -6.81 6.29 0.31
CA ILE A 71 -6.88 5.69 -1.03
C ILE A 71 -6.65 4.19 -0.94
N VAL A 72 -5.48 3.75 -0.46
CA VAL A 72 -5.11 2.33 -0.46
C VAL A 72 -6.04 1.54 0.46
N GLY A 73 -6.13 1.91 1.74
CA GLY A 73 -6.96 1.22 2.73
C GLY A 73 -8.43 1.08 2.30
N PRO A 74 -9.12 2.18 1.93
CA PRO A 74 -10.49 2.13 1.44
C PRO A 74 -10.67 1.26 0.19
N LEU A 75 -9.72 1.29 -0.75
CA LEU A 75 -9.76 0.43 -1.92
C LEU A 75 -9.67 -1.06 -1.55
N LEU A 76 -8.79 -1.43 -0.61
CA LEU A 76 -8.68 -2.81 -0.13
C LEU A 76 -9.97 -3.27 0.55
N ILE A 77 -10.55 -2.43 1.41
CA ILE A 77 -11.83 -2.72 2.07
C ILE A 77 -12.92 -2.90 1.02
N TYR A 78 -13.00 -1.99 0.04
CA TYR A 78 -14.00 -2.06 -1.02
C TYR A 78 -13.90 -3.35 -1.84
N ILE A 79 -12.70 -3.71 -2.29
CA ILE A 79 -12.45 -4.98 -3.02
C ILE A 79 -12.81 -6.17 -2.12
N GLY A 80 -12.41 -6.14 -0.86
CA GLY A 80 -12.68 -7.22 0.09
C GLY A 80 -14.18 -7.40 0.40
N VAL A 81 -14.95 -6.33 0.51
CA VAL A 81 -16.41 -6.38 0.74
C VAL A 81 -17.16 -6.83 -0.51
N LYS A 82 -16.79 -6.32 -1.69
CA LYS A 82 -17.43 -6.69 -2.96
C LYS A 82 -16.97 -8.02 -3.53
N GLN A 83 -15.81 -8.51 -3.10
CA GLN A 83 -15.25 -9.80 -3.49
C GLN A 83 -15.28 -9.99 -5.03
N LYS A 84 -15.89 -11.08 -5.49
CA LYS A 84 -16.02 -11.45 -6.90
C LYS A 84 -16.88 -10.49 -7.72
N GLU A 85 -17.68 -9.64 -7.07
CA GLU A 85 -18.53 -8.63 -7.70
C GLU A 85 -17.85 -7.26 -7.82
N ALA A 86 -16.63 -7.10 -7.30
CA ALA A 86 -15.92 -5.83 -7.41
C ALA A 86 -15.71 -5.49 -8.90
N PRO A 87 -16.01 -4.25 -9.32
CA PRO A 87 -15.82 -3.84 -10.71
C PRO A 87 -14.36 -3.93 -11.10
N ARG A 88 -14.11 -4.22 -12.38
CA ARG A 88 -12.75 -4.29 -12.95
C ARG A 88 -11.89 -3.07 -12.61
N ALA A 89 -12.49 -1.87 -12.61
CA ALA A 89 -11.82 -0.63 -12.28
C ALA A 89 -11.19 -0.62 -10.87
N ALA A 90 -11.76 -1.32 -9.90
CA ALA A 90 -11.18 -1.40 -8.55
C ALA A 90 -9.86 -2.19 -8.56
N TYR A 91 -9.83 -3.32 -9.28
CA TYR A 91 -8.61 -4.12 -9.45
C TYR A 91 -7.54 -3.38 -10.26
N GLU A 92 -7.94 -2.64 -11.30
CA GLU A 92 -7.01 -1.80 -12.08
C GLU A 92 -6.50 -0.61 -11.24
N GLY A 93 -7.33 -0.03 -10.38
CA GLY A 93 -6.88 0.95 -9.39
C GLY A 93 -5.81 0.39 -8.46
N LEU A 94 -6.01 -0.84 -7.96
CA LEU A 94 -5.01 -1.51 -7.12
C LEU A 94 -3.72 -1.79 -7.91
N PHE A 95 -3.85 -2.21 -9.17
CA PHE A 95 -2.71 -2.42 -10.08
C PHE A 95 -1.87 -1.15 -10.24
N LEU A 96 -2.51 -0.01 -10.55
CA LEU A 96 -1.83 1.27 -10.73
C LEU A 96 -1.12 1.73 -9.44
N LEU A 97 -1.78 1.63 -8.30
CA LEU A 97 -1.17 1.95 -6.99
C LEU A 97 0.00 1.03 -6.67
N THR A 98 -0.07 -0.24 -7.08
CA THR A 98 0.99 -1.21 -6.87
C THR A 98 2.23 -0.87 -7.70
N PHE A 99 2.06 -0.45 -8.96
CA PHE A 99 3.18 0.03 -9.78
C PHE A 99 3.76 1.35 -9.27
N ALA A 100 2.92 2.26 -8.78
CA ALA A 100 3.38 3.48 -8.12
C ALA A 100 4.24 3.16 -6.88
N ALA A 101 3.79 2.22 -6.04
CA ALA A 101 4.57 1.75 -4.89
C ALA A 101 5.87 1.08 -5.32
N LEU A 102 5.83 0.18 -6.30
CA LEU A 102 7.03 -0.48 -6.85
C LEU A 102 8.07 0.55 -7.30
N GLY A 103 7.68 1.51 -8.15
CA GLY A 103 8.57 2.55 -8.66
C GLY A 103 9.16 3.41 -7.53
N TYR A 104 8.31 3.87 -6.60
CA TYR A 104 8.75 4.67 -5.46
C TYR A 104 9.77 3.93 -4.59
N HIS A 105 9.48 2.69 -4.18
CA HIS A 105 10.37 1.94 -3.30
C HIS A 105 11.64 1.45 -4.00
N LEU A 106 11.61 1.18 -5.32
CA LEU A 106 12.82 0.87 -6.08
C LEU A 106 13.77 2.08 -6.13
N LYS A 107 13.24 3.28 -6.41
CA LYS A 107 14.03 4.52 -6.41
C LYS A 107 14.70 4.73 -5.05
N GLU A 108 13.94 4.70 -3.97
CA GLU A 108 14.45 4.97 -2.62
C GLU A 108 15.46 3.90 -2.18
N LEU A 109 15.23 2.61 -2.51
CA LEU A 109 16.21 1.55 -2.22
C LEU A 109 17.53 1.76 -2.97
N ALA A 110 17.46 2.20 -4.24
CA ALA A 110 18.67 2.50 -5.02
C ALA A 110 19.45 3.68 -4.44
N GLU A 111 18.76 4.72 -3.93
CA GLU A 111 19.38 5.86 -3.25
C GLU A 111 20.02 5.45 -1.90
N ASP A 112 19.35 4.59 -1.13
CA ASP A 112 19.87 4.03 0.13
C ASP A 112 21.15 3.19 -0.10
N VAL A 113 21.17 2.34 -1.13
CA VAL A 113 22.33 1.50 -1.47
C VAL A 113 23.46 2.30 -2.12
N GLY A 114 23.11 3.30 -2.94
CA GLY A 114 24.06 4.16 -3.65
C GLY A 114 24.72 5.23 -2.80
N GLY A 115 24.33 5.37 -1.53
CA GLY A 115 24.91 6.36 -0.60
C GLY A 115 24.44 7.80 -0.83
N SER A 116 23.34 8.01 -1.57
CA SER A 116 22.78 9.33 -1.92
C SER A 116 21.57 9.70 -1.05
N SER A 117 21.51 9.18 0.18
CA SER A 117 20.44 9.45 1.14
C SER A 117 20.33 10.96 1.40
N LYS A 118 19.20 11.55 1.00
CA LYS A 118 18.90 12.96 1.29
C LYS A 118 18.62 13.11 2.78
N SER A 119 19.45 13.92 3.44
CA SER A 119 19.23 14.46 4.80
C SER A 119 17.91 15.20 4.92
#